data_AF-A0A3M1KG82-F1
#
_entry.id   AF-A0A3M1KG82-F1
#
_cell.length_a   1.000
_cell.length_b   1.000
_cell.length_c   1.000
_cell.angle_alpha   90.00
_cell.angle_beta   90.00
_cell.angle_gamma   90.00
#
_symmetry.space_group_name_H-M   'P 1'
#
loop_
_entity.id
_entity.type
_entity.pdbx_description
1 polymer ?
#
loop_
_entity_poly.entity_id
_entity_poly.type
_entity_poly.pdbx_seq_one_letter_code
_entity_poly.pdbx_strand_id
1 'polypeptide(L)'
;IIKGPFYRAVAVKGDANKFALVGGAQLLTPEMLDRKIKALTGYAWKVSWQSLTKLDKLNTSSEGYNALYGGMNSDETTTRLRHPNGLMAAVQKRMASEMACYALGRDLLKPAAERLLFPRVEKDTVLYDEDGNFIQANATRVRQNIEHLVWHLWGEKPDAYPQDVDAIYDLFTRVVDTGRAAIEADPRNWSLYYLDSDCRVTRDPVTNEALPDDQKIERDDGVVLRAWQAVLVYMLADFKFLYE
;
A
#
# COMPACT_ATOMS: atom_id res chain seq x y z
N ILE A 1 2.94 14.91 -8.09
CA ILE A 1 3.86 14.41 -7.05
C ILE A 1 5.26 14.86 -7.42
N ILE A 2 5.95 15.55 -6.52
CA ILE A 2 7.29 16.08 -6.78
C ILE A 2 8.27 14.92 -6.60
N LYS A 3 8.94 14.50 -7.69
CA LYS A 3 9.92 13.39 -7.68
C LYS A 3 11.37 13.87 -7.70
N GLY A 4 11.61 15.16 -7.40
CA GLY A 4 12.94 15.76 -7.44
C GLY A 4 13.83 15.32 -6.27
N PRO A 5 15.15 15.15 -6.46
CA PRO A 5 16.07 14.73 -5.39
C PRO A 5 16.08 15.67 -4.17
N PHE A 6 15.85 16.97 -4.37
CA PHE A 6 15.85 17.95 -3.27
C PHE A 6 14.73 17.74 -2.24
N TYR A 7 13.66 17.03 -2.59
CA TYR A 7 12.48 16.79 -1.74
C TYR A 7 12.38 15.31 -1.33
N ARG A 8 13.54 14.65 -1.17
CA ARG A 8 13.62 13.24 -0.78
C ARG A 8 14.56 13.10 0.40
N ALA A 9 14.06 12.51 1.48
CA ALA A 9 14.85 12.25 2.68
C ALA A 9 16.15 11.49 2.39
N VAL A 10 16.13 10.52 1.46
CA VAL A 10 17.31 9.70 1.09
C VAL A 10 18.37 10.50 0.30
N ALA A 11 17.95 11.55 -0.42
CA ALA A 11 18.86 12.35 -1.24
C ALA A 11 19.52 13.51 -0.48
N VAL A 12 19.08 13.78 0.76
CA VAL A 12 19.70 14.77 1.64
C VAL A 12 21.06 14.24 2.13
N LYS A 13 22.15 14.77 1.57
CA LYS A 13 23.52 14.53 2.03
C LYS A 13 24.01 15.73 2.86
N GLY A 14 24.33 15.52 4.14
CA GLY A 14 24.82 16.56 5.06
C GLY A 14 23.89 16.81 6.25
N ASP A 15 23.99 17.99 6.87
CA ASP A 15 23.17 18.38 8.02
C ASP A 15 21.69 18.54 7.62
N ALA A 16 20.85 17.59 8.05
CA ALA A 16 19.42 17.54 7.74
C ALA A 16 18.68 18.83 8.12
N ASN A 17 19.17 19.59 9.11
CA ASN A 17 18.57 20.86 9.53
C ASN A 17 18.66 21.94 8.45
N LYS A 18 19.67 21.88 7.57
CA LYS A 18 19.81 22.84 6.45
C LYS A 18 18.78 22.60 5.34
N PHE A 19 18.31 21.36 5.20
CA PHE A 19 17.32 20.98 4.19
C PHE A 19 15.88 21.05 4.73
N ALA A 20 15.70 21.00 6.06
CA ALA A 20 14.41 21.21 6.70
C ALA A 20 13.77 22.57 6.35
N LEU A 21 14.59 23.61 6.11
CA LEU A 21 14.13 24.94 5.68
C LEU A 21 13.54 24.97 4.26
N VAL A 22 13.95 24.04 3.38
CA VAL A 22 13.42 23.90 2.01
C VAL A 22 12.42 22.74 1.89
N GLY A 23 12.03 22.15 3.02
CA GLY A 23 11.01 21.11 3.09
C GLY A 23 11.52 19.68 2.86
N GLY A 24 12.83 19.44 2.85
CA GLY A 24 13.40 18.09 2.75
C GLY A 24 13.45 17.38 4.11
N ALA A 25 13.14 16.08 4.11
CA ALA A 25 13.14 15.19 5.28
C ALA A 25 12.12 15.55 6.37
N GLN A 26 10.95 16.08 5.98
CA GLN A 26 9.84 16.36 6.86
C GLN A 26 8.78 15.26 6.81
N LEU A 27 8.23 14.92 7.97
CA LEU A 27 7.05 14.06 8.06
C LEU A 27 5.88 14.75 7.37
N LEU A 28 5.23 14.05 6.44
CA LEU A 28 4.06 14.57 5.74
C LEU A 28 2.93 14.90 6.73
N THR A 29 2.32 16.08 6.56
CA THR A 29 1.11 16.41 7.32
C THR A 29 -0.04 15.46 6.95
N PRO A 30 -1.08 15.31 7.78
CA PRO A 30 -2.24 14.50 7.44
C PRO A 30 -2.83 14.84 6.07
N GLU A 31 -2.91 16.13 5.72
CA GLU A 31 -3.47 16.59 4.45
C GLU A 31 -2.55 16.29 3.26
N MET A 32 -1.23 16.36 3.46
CA MET A 32 -0.26 15.99 2.43
C MET A 32 -0.26 14.48 2.21
N LEU A 33 -0.28 13.70 3.28
CA LEU A 33 -0.31 12.25 3.26
C LEU A 33 -1.59 11.74 2.58
N ASP A 34 -2.76 12.28 2.94
CA ASP A 34 -4.03 11.93 2.30
C ASP A 34 -4.00 12.16 0.78
N ARG A 35 -3.54 13.35 0.34
CA ARG A 35 -3.38 13.66 -1.08
C ARG A 35 -2.41 12.72 -1.78
N LYS A 36 -1.30 12.35 -1.12
CA LYS A 36 -0.29 11.44 -1.68
C LYS A 36 -0.87 10.04 -1.86
N ILE A 37 -1.57 9.50 -0.86
CA ILE A 37 -2.24 8.20 -0.95
C ILE A 37 -3.23 8.20 -2.09
N LYS A 38 -4.11 9.21 -2.17
CA LYS A 38 -5.11 9.31 -3.25
C LYS A 38 -4.47 9.41 -4.63
N ALA A 39 -3.40 10.19 -4.76
CA ALA A 39 -2.71 10.36 -6.03
C ALA A 39 -1.97 9.10 -6.49
N LEU A 40 -1.45 8.29 -5.57
CA LEU A 40 -0.65 7.10 -5.88
C LEU A 40 -1.47 5.82 -5.99
N THR A 41 -2.48 5.67 -5.15
CA THR A 41 -3.34 4.48 -5.12
C THR A 41 -4.64 4.66 -5.88
N GLY A 42 -5.02 5.90 -6.20
CA GLY A 42 -6.32 6.24 -6.79
C GLY A 42 -7.45 6.39 -5.76
N TYR A 43 -7.17 6.12 -4.47
CA TYR A 43 -8.19 6.04 -3.42
C TYR A 43 -7.79 6.81 -2.17
N ALA A 44 -8.76 7.50 -1.54
CA ALA A 44 -8.54 8.14 -0.24
C ALA A 44 -8.75 7.14 0.91
N TRP A 45 -8.11 7.38 2.06
CA TRP A 45 -8.30 6.54 3.25
C TRP A 45 -9.55 7.02 4.02
N LYS A 46 -10.66 6.26 3.98
CA LYS A 46 -11.98 6.70 4.46
C LYS A 46 -12.47 5.97 5.71
N VAL A 47 -13.34 6.62 6.49
CA VAL A 47 -13.94 6.07 7.74
C VAL A 47 -14.79 4.85 7.48
N SER A 48 -15.61 4.90 6.43
CA SER A 48 -16.37 3.76 5.93
C SER A 48 -16.27 3.72 4.42
N TRP A 49 -16.04 2.51 3.92
CA TRP A 49 -15.88 2.23 2.50
C TRP A 49 -17.22 2.07 1.77
N GLN A 50 -18.29 1.83 2.52
CA GLN A 50 -19.66 1.58 2.04
C GLN A 50 -20.58 2.79 2.24
N SER A 51 -20.20 3.72 3.11
CA SER A 51 -21.01 4.90 3.43
C SER A 51 -20.69 6.07 2.51
N LEU A 52 -21.73 6.78 2.07
CA LEU A 52 -21.65 8.07 1.38
C LEU A 52 -21.02 9.19 2.23
N THR A 53 -20.71 8.92 3.51
CA THR A 53 -19.93 9.82 4.36
C THR A 53 -18.51 9.95 3.80
N LYS A 54 -18.25 11.05 3.08
CA LYS A 54 -16.98 11.43 2.45
C LYS A 54 -15.89 11.84 3.47
N LEU A 55 -15.90 11.26 4.66
CA LEU A 55 -14.96 11.64 5.70
C LEU A 55 -13.65 10.89 5.49
N ASP A 56 -12.65 11.62 5.01
CA ASP A 56 -11.28 11.12 4.91
C ASP A 56 -10.72 11.02 6.34
N LYS A 57 -10.16 9.86 6.67
CA LYS A 57 -9.64 9.54 8.01
C LYS A 57 -8.54 10.50 8.44
N LEU A 58 -7.76 11.06 7.52
CA LEU A 58 -6.69 12.00 7.83
C LEU A 58 -7.10 13.48 7.74
N ASN A 59 -8.28 13.80 7.20
CA ASN A 59 -8.72 15.19 6.99
C ASN A 59 -9.91 15.60 7.89
N THR A 60 -10.53 14.64 8.56
CA THR A 60 -11.69 14.89 9.42
C THR A 60 -11.24 15.13 10.87
N SER A 61 -11.61 16.27 11.44
CA SER A 61 -11.22 16.69 12.80
C SER A 61 -12.03 16.05 13.92
N SER A 62 -13.29 15.67 13.69
CA SER A 62 -14.20 15.16 14.74
C SER A 62 -14.22 13.63 14.88
N GLU A 63 -13.91 12.88 13.82
CA GLU A 63 -13.99 11.40 13.79
C GLU A 63 -12.77 10.73 13.14
N GLY A 64 -11.71 11.51 12.84
CA GLY A 64 -10.55 11.05 12.10
C GLY A 64 -9.28 10.88 12.93
N TYR A 65 -8.26 10.31 12.30
CA TYR A 65 -6.89 10.24 12.78
C TYR A 65 -6.11 11.56 12.58
N ASN A 66 -6.75 12.64 12.14
CA ASN A 66 -6.10 13.93 11.86
C ASN A 66 -5.31 14.42 13.09
N ALA A 67 -5.96 14.55 14.26
CA ALA A 67 -5.28 14.98 15.49
C ALA A 67 -4.19 13.99 15.94
N LEU A 68 -4.47 12.69 15.86
CA LEU A 68 -3.52 11.62 16.24
C LEU A 68 -2.28 11.58 15.35
N TYR A 69 -2.39 12.06 14.11
CA TYR A 69 -1.31 12.15 13.14
C TYR A 69 -0.62 13.54 13.10
N GLY A 70 -0.98 14.45 14.01
CA GLY A 70 -0.38 15.79 14.08
C GLY A 70 -1.06 16.84 13.22
N GLY A 71 -2.36 16.72 13.00
CA GLY A 71 -3.23 17.78 12.48
C GLY A 71 -3.47 18.91 13.49
N MET A 72 -4.04 20.02 13.00
CA MET A 72 -4.41 21.18 13.81
C MET A 72 -5.87 21.53 13.54
N ASN A 73 -6.63 21.88 14.58
CA ASN A 73 -8.02 22.34 14.45
C ASN A 73 -8.18 23.85 14.70
N SER A 74 -7.08 24.60 14.90
CA SER A 74 -7.06 26.05 15.16
C SER A 74 -7.90 26.53 16.35
N ASP A 75 -8.36 25.60 17.19
CA ASP A 75 -9.17 25.84 18.38
C ASP A 75 -8.42 25.30 19.61
N GLU A 76 -8.45 23.98 19.80
CA GLU A 76 -7.75 23.30 20.90
C GLU A 76 -6.28 22.99 20.56
N THR A 77 -5.99 22.73 19.28
CA THR A 77 -4.65 22.38 18.76
C THR A 77 -4.21 23.44 17.76
N THR A 78 -3.50 24.45 18.26
CA THR A 78 -3.03 25.60 17.48
C THR A 78 -1.62 25.42 16.91
N THR A 79 -0.88 24.40 17.36
CA THR A 79 0.47 24.10 16.90
C THR A 79 0.59 22.67 16.39
N ARG A 80 1.39 22.49 15.34
CA ARG A 80 1.55 21.21 14.66
C ARG A 80 2.61 20.36 15.35
N LEU A 81 2.29 19.12 15.68
CA LEU A 81 3.29 18.11 16.04
C LEU A 81 4.05 17.71 14.77
N ARG A 82 5.33 18.10 14.70
CA ARG A 82 6.21 17.79 13.55
C ARG A 82 7.16 16.62 13.80
N HIS A 83 7.29 16.21 15.05
CA HIS A 83 8.17 15.11 15.43
C HIS A 83 7.37 13.81 15.53
N PRO A 84 7.86 12.71 14.93
CA PRO A 84 7.20 11.42 14.98
C PRO A 84 7.07 10.94 16.44
N ASN A 85 5.91 10.36 16.76
CA ASN A 85 5.64 9.73 18.05
C ASN A 85 4.91 8.39 17.86
N GLY A 86 4.70 7.65 18.96
CA GLY A 86 4.07 6.33 18.92
C GLY A 86 2.64 6.32 18.34
N LEU A 87 1.85 7.38 18.59
CA LEU A 87 0.51 7.50 18.03
C LEU A 87 0.57 7.69 16.52
N MET A 88 1.43 8.57 16.03
CA MET A 88 1.63 8.78 14.59
C MET A 88 2.05 7.48 13.90
N ALA A 89 2.99 6.73 14.50
CA ALA A 89 3.43 5.44 13.96
C ALA A 89 2.29 4.40 13.94
N ALA A 90 1.42 4.37 14.96
CA ALA A 90 0.25 3.51 14.97
C ALA A 90 -0.76 3.88 13.87
N VAL A 91 -0.99 5.17 13.64
CA VAL A 91 -1.82 5.66 12.54
C VAL A 91 -1.25 5.25 11.18
N GLN A 92 0.06 5.41 10.97
CA GLN A 92 0.73 5.01 9.72
C GLN A 92 0.58 3.52 9.44
N LYS A 93 0.80 2.68 10.45
CA LYS A 93 0.63 1.23 10.32
C LYS A 93 -0.81 0.87 9.98
N ARG A 94 -1.78 1.45 10.68
CA ARG A 94 -3.20 1.21 10.41
C ARG A 94 -3.59 1.64 9.00
N MET A 95 -3.16 2.83 8.59
CA MET A 95 -3.35 3.34 7.23
C MET A 95 -2.75 2.39 6.20
N ALA A 96 -1.50 1.96 6.38
CA ALA A 96 -0.83 1.05 5.45
C ALA A 96 -1.59 -0.27 5.32
N SER A 97 -2.02 -0.89 6.43
CA SER A 97 -2.81 -2.13 6.45
C SER A 97 -4.15 -1.98 5.73
N GLU A 98 -4.94 -0.96 6.07
CA GLU A 98 -6.26 -0.77 5.48
C GLU A 98 -6.16 -0.37 3.99
N MET A 99 -5.19 0.48 3.62
CA MET A 99 -5.01 0.89 2.22
C MET A 99 -4.46 -0.24 1.34
N ALA A 100 -3.57 -1.09 1.85
CA ALA A 100 -3.07 -2.26 1.12
C ALA A 100 -4.21 -3.21 0.76
N CYS A 101 -5.07 -3.49 1.72
CA CYS A 101 -6.29 -4.29 1.57
C CYS A 101 -7.27 -3.65 0.57
N TYR A 102 -7.52 -2.34 0.72
CA TYR A 102 -8.52 -1.63 -0.06
C TYR A 102 -8.13 -1.37 -1.52
N ALA A 103 -6.89 -0.90 -1.74
CA ALA A 103 -6.42 -0.47 -3.06
C ALA A 103 -6.08 -1.65 -3.97
N LEU A 104 -5.57 -2.76 -3.41
CA LEU A 104 -5.11 -3.90 -4.19
C LEU A 104 -6.20 -4.50 -5.08
N GLY A 105 -7.30 -4.95 -4.48
CA GLY A 105 -8.35 -5.61 -5.26
C GLY A 105 -9.00 -4.67 -6.28
N ARG A 106 -9.13 -3.38 -5.93
CA ARG A 106 -9.75 -2.39 -6.81
C ARG A 106 -8.88 -1.97 -7.97
N ASP A 107 -7.55 -1.97 -7.78
CA ASP A 107 -6.62 -1.78 -8.88
C ASP A 107 -6.64 -3.00 -9.81
N LEU A 108 -6.60 -4.22 -9.26
CA LEU A 108 -6.66 -5.45 -10.05
C LEU A 108 -7.98 -5.63 -10.84
N LEU A 109 -9.09 -5.06 -10.37
CA LEU A 109 -10.36 -5.06 -11.11
C LEU A 109 -10.31 -4.24 -12.40
N LYS A 110 -9.43 -3.24 -12.49
CA LYS A 110 -9.28 -2.42 -13.70
C LYS A 110 -8.48 -3.17 -14.77
N PRO A 111 -8.63 -2.82 -16.05
CA PRO A 111 -7.73 -3.27 -17.10
C PRO A 111 -6.28 -2.88 -16.78
N ALA A 112 -5.31 -3.75 -17.10
CA ALA A 112 -3.89 -3.55 -16.75
C ALA A 112 -3.32 -2.18 -17.16
N ALA A 113 -3.80 -1.59 -18.26
CA ALA A 113 -3.36 -0.27 -18.73
C ALA A 113 -3.85 0.91 -17.87
N GLU A 114 -4.91 0.73 -17.08
CA GLU A 114 -5.50 1.75 -16.20
C GLU A 114 -5.07 1.61 -14.74
N ARG A 115 -4.26 0.57 -14.45
CA ARG A 115 -3.77 0.25 -13.11
C ARG A 115 -2.64 1.18 -12.69
N LEU A 116 -2.68 1.62 -11.44
CA LEU A 116 -1.63 2.44 -10.84
C LEU A 116 -0.61 1.58 -10.09
N LEU A 117 -1.02 0.45 -9.51
CA LEU A 117 -0.18 -0.38 -8.64
C LEU A 117 0.29 -1.66 -9.32
N PHE A 118 -0.57 -2.31 -10.09
CA PHE A 118 -0.32 -3.65 -10.63
C PHE A 118 -0.42 -3.76 -12.17
N PRO A 119 0.31 -2.94 -12.95
CA PRO A 119 0.23 -2.99 -14.42
C PRO A 119 0.95 -4.18 -15.05
N ARG A 120 1.76 -4.94 -14.30
CA ARG A 120 2.59 -6.06 -14.84
C ARG A 120 2.15 -7.45 -14.38
N VAL A 121 1.16 -7.52 -13.48
CA VAL A 121 0.72 -8.77 -12.85
C VAL A 121 -0.80 -8.83 -12.78
N GLU A 122 -1.31 -10.04 -12.68
CA GLU A 122 -2.72 -10.37 -12.53
C GLU A 122 -2.96 -11.12 -11.21
N LYS A 123 -4.24 -11.28 -10.83
CA LYS A 123 -4.63 -12.00 -9.61
C LYS A 123 -4.16 -13.48 -9.59
N ASP A 124 -3.91 -14.06 -10.75
CA ASP A 124 -3.48 -15.44 -10.98
C ASP A 124 -1.99 -15.56 -11.35
N THR A 125 -1.19 -14.50 -11.19
CA THR A 125 0.27 -14.54 -11.40
C THR A 125 0.96 -15.25 -10.23
N VAL A 126 0.76 -16.57 -10.13
CA VAL A 126 1.32 -17.46 -9.10
C VAL A 126 2.78 -17.80 -9.37
N LEU A 127 3.57 -18.01 -8.32
CA LEU A 127 4.99 -18.39 -8.45
C LEU A 127 5.20 -19.89 -8.72
N TYR A 128 4.20 -20.71 -8.42
CA TYR A 128 4.25 -22.16 -8.56
C TYR A 128 3.01 -22.66 -9.29
N ASP A 129 3.16 -23.65 -10.15
CA ASP A 129 2.03 -24.33 -10.80
C ASP A 129 1.35 -25.34 -9.87
N GLU A 130 0.33 -26.04 -10.37
CA GLU A 130 -0.43 -27.06 -9.62
C GLU A 130 0.45 -28.24 -9.18
N ASP A 131 1.51 -28.54 -9.94
CA ASP A 131 2.50 -29.58 -9.63
C ASP A 131 3.60 -29.10 -8.66
N GLY A 132 3.59 -27.81 -8.31
CA GLY A 132 4.56 -27.19 -7.41
C GLY A 132 5.85 -26.72 -8.09
N ASN A 133 5.94 -26.72 -9.41
CA ASN A 133 7.11 -26.23 -10.15
C ASN A 133 7.13 -24.70 -10.19
N PHE A 134 8.33 -24.13 -10.06
CA PHE A 134 8.52 -22.69 -10.09
C PHE A 134 8.36 -22.10 -11.50
N ILE A 135 7.54 -21.05 -11.63
CA ILE A 135 7.23 -20.38 -12.89
C ILE A 135 8.12 -19.14 -13.06
N GLN A 136 9.27 -19.31 -13.70
CA GLN A 136 10.26 -18.23 -13.92
C GLN A 136 9.67 -16.98 -14.61
N ALA A 137 8.74 -17.18 -15.55
CA ALA A 137 8.09 -16.07 -16.25
C ALA A 137 7.25 -15.19 -15.29
N ASN A 138 6.54 -15.79 -14.35
CA ASN A 138 5.74 -15.07 -13.36
C ASN A 138 6.63 -14.40 -12.32
N ALA A 139 7.69 -15.05 -11.88
CA ALA A 139 8.71 -14.43 -11.03
C ALA A 139 9.30 -13.16 -11.64
N THR A 140 9.57 -13.19 -12.96
CA THR A 140 10.04 -12.01 -13.70
C THR A 140 9.01 -10.89 -13.71
N ARG A 141 7.73 -11.19 -13.93
CA ARG A 141 6.63 -10.21 -13.89
C ARG A 141 6.46 -9.60 -12.50
N VAL A 142 6.54 -10.41 -11.44
CA VAL A 142 6.51 -9.95 -10.05
C VAL A 142 7.63 -8.94 -9.80
N ARG A 143 8.87 -9.27 -10.20
CA ARG A 143 10.00 -8.36 -10.04
C ARG A 143 9.82 -7.05 -10.79
N GLN A 144 9.34 -7.10 -12.04
CA GLN A 144 9.04 -5.90 -12.84
C GLN A 144 7.93 -5.04 -12.20
N ASN A 145 6.94 -5.66 -11.55
CA ASN A 145 5.92 -4.90 -10.84
C ASN A 145 6.46 -4.27 -9.55
N ILE A 146 7.40 -4.92 -8.86
CA ILE A 146 8.09 -4.34 -7.70
C ILE A 146 8.92 -3.12 -8.13
N GLU A 147 9.67 -3.22 -9.22
CA GLU A 147 10.40 -2.08 -9.79
C GLU A 147 9.46 -0.91 -10.12
N HIS A 148 8.29 -1.21 -10.70
CA HIS A 148 7.23 -0.22 -10.91
C HIS A 148 6.77 0.42 -9.59
N LEU A 149 6.47 -0.38 -8.55
CA LEU A 149 6.04 0.13 -7.25
C LEU A 149 7.11 0.98 -6.56
N VAL A 150 8.38 0.59 -6.61
CA VAL A 150 9.50 1.37 -6.05
C VAL A 150 9.55 2.75 -6.70
N TRP A 151 9.46 2.82 -8.02
CA TRP A 151 9.42 4.11 -8.73
C TRP A 151 8.11 4.89 -8.49
N HIS A 152 6.98 4.19 -8.41
CA HIS A 152 5.68 4.83 -8.31
C HIS A 152 5.45 5.39 -6.91
N LEU A 153 5.61 4.56 -5.88
CA LEU A 153 5.34 4.91 -4.48
C LEU A 153 6.49 5.67 -3.83
N TRP A 154 7.73 5.18 -3.98
CA TRP A 154 8.89 5.80 -3.36
C TRP A 154 9.59 6.82 -4.26
N GLY A 155 9.39 6.75 -5.58
CA GLY A 155 10.07 7.66 -6.52
C GLY A 155 11.57 7.42 -6.62
N GLU A 156 12.03 6.27 -6.16
CA GLU A 156 13.42 5.84 -6.28
C GLU A 156 13.61 5.12 -7.60
N LYS A 157 14.78 5.31 -8.21
CA LYS A 157 15.10 4.61 -9.46
C LYS A 157 15.54 3.18 -9.12
N PRO A 158 14.86 2.13 -9.62
CA PRO A 158 15.16 0.76 -9.23
C PRO A 158 16.60 0.31 -9.56
N ASP A 159 17.18 0.83 -10.64
CA ASP A 159 18.57 0.58 -11.05
C ASP A 159 19.59 1.20 -10.09
N ALA A 160 19.25 2.32 -9.45
CA ALA A 160 20.09 2.97 -8.45
C ALA A 160 19.98 2.33 -7.05
N TYR A 161 18.89 1.60 -6.78
CA TYR A 161 18.62 0.97 -5.48
C TYR A 161 18.15 -0.49 -5.65
N PRO A 162 18.98 -1.37 -6.23
CA PRO A 162 18.61 -2.76 -6.49
C PRO A 162 18.28 -3.54 -5.20
N GLN A 163 18.92 -3.20 -4.07
CA GLN A 163 18.67 -3.83 -2.78
C GLN A 163 17.23 -3.63 -2.27
N ASP A 164 16.58 -2.51 -2.64
CA ASP A 164 15.19 -2.25 -2.26
C ASP A 164 14.24 -3.18 -3.02
N VAL A 165 14.52 -3.40 -4.31
CA VAL A 165 13.78 -4.37 -5.13
C VAL A 165 13.97 -5.79 -4.60
N ASP A 166 15.21 -6.17 -4.26
CA ASP A 166 15.52 -7.50 -3.72
C ASP A 166 14.85 -7.73 -2.37
N ALA A 167 14.91 -6.77 -1.45
CA ALA A 167 14.26 -6.90 -0.15
C ALA A 167 12.73 -7.03 -0.24
N ILE A 168 12.10 -6.30 -1.17
CA ILE A 168 10.65 -6.40 -1.41
C ILE A 168 10.31 -7.75 -2.06
N TYR A 169 11.15 -8.22 -2.99
CA TYR A 169 10.96 -9.53 -3.62
C TYR A 169 11.08 -10.66 -2.60
N ASP A 170 12.06 -10.60 -1.71
CA ASP A 170 12.24 -11.55 -0.60
C ASP A 170 11.06 -11.53 0.39
N LEU A 171 10.47 -10.36 0.65
CA LEU A 171 9.24 -10.27 1.44
C LEU A 171 8.09 -10.97 0.72
N PHE A 172 7.91 -10.71 -0.56
CA PHE A 172 6.85 -11.30 -1.37
C PHE A 172 6.94 -12.83 -1.38
N THR A 173 8.12 -13.38 -1.73
CA THR A 173 8.34 -14.84 -1.80
C THR A 173 8.16 -15.49 -0.44
N ARG A 174 8.68 -14.89 0.64
CA ARG A 174 8.50 -15.40 1.99
C ARG A 174 7.03 -15.52 2.40
N VAL A 175 6.20 -14.53 2.05
CA VAL A 175 4.76 -14.58 2.36
C VAL A 175 4.08 -15.68 1.55
N VAL A 176 4.41 -15.83 0.27
CA VAL A 176 3.90 -16.92 -0.57
C VAL A 176 4.27 -18.28 0.02
N ASP A 177 5.55 -18.51 0.32
CA ASP A 177 6.03 -19.79 0.84
C ASP A 177 5.42 -20.11 2.21
N THR A 178 5.32 -19.11 3.10
CA THR A 178 4.69 -19.26 4.42
C THR A 178 3.20 -19.61 4.29
N GLY A 179 2.47 -18.93 3.41
CA GLY A 179 1.04 -19.18 3.22
C GLY A 179 0.78 -20.53 2.56
N ARG A 180 1.60 -20.94 1.58
CA ARG A 180 1.51 -22.27 0.95
C ARG A 180 1.77 -23.37 1.96
N ALA A 181 2.80 -23.23 2.80
CA ALA A 181 3.08 -24.18 3.87
C ALA A 181 1.92 -24.28 4.88
N ALA A 182 1.25 -23.16 5.20
CA ALA A 182 0.08 -23.17 6.06
C ALA A 182 -1.12 -23.91 5.41
N ILE A 183 -1.34 -23.69 4.11
CA ILE A 183 -2.38 -24.38 3.32
C ILE A 183 -2.11 -25.89 3.26
N GLU A 184 -0.86 -26.29 3.04
CA GLU A 184 -0.46 -27.70 3.00
C GLU A 184 -0.66 -28.37 4.37
N ALA A 185 -0.36 -27.65 5.46
CA ALA A 185 -0.52 -28.16 6.82
C ALA A 185 -1.99 -28.32 7.24
N ASP A 186 -2.90 -27.47 6.75
CA ASP A 186 -4.33 -27.53 7.06
C ASP A 186 -5.23 -27.18 5.86
N PRO A 187 -5.35 -28.07 4.87
CA PRO A 187 -6.07 -27.80 3.63
C PRO A 187 -7.59 -27.69 3.80
N ARG A 188 -8.12 -28.07 4.96
CA ARG A 188 -9.56 -27.94 5.27
C ARG A 188 -9.90 -26.58 5.87
N ASN A 189 -8.89 -25.80 6.25
CA ASN A 189 -9.09 -24.48 6.81
C ASN A 189 -9.41 -23.46 5.72
N TRP A 190 -10.71 -23.24 5.50
CA TRP A 190 -11.21 -22.29 4.52
C TRP A 190 -10.66 -20.87 4.69
N SER A 191 -10.30 -20.44 5.92
CA SER A 191 -9.79 -19.08 6.17
C SER A 191 -8.42 -18.84 5.52
N LEU A 192 -7.66 -19.89 5.21
CA LEU A 192 -6.39 -19.79 4.48
C LEU A 192 -6.61 -19.46 3.00
N TYR A 193 -7.77 -19.77 2.44
CA TYR A 193 -8.10 -19.51 1.04
C TYR A 193 -8.86 -18.20 0.85
N TYR A 194 -9.70 -17.81 1.81
CA TYR A 194 -10.50 -16.59 1.70
C TYR A 194 -9.79 -15.36 2.27
N LEU A 195 -9.83 -14.27 1.51
CA LEU A 195 -9.42 -12.97 2.03
C LEU A 195 -10.32 -12.55 3.20
N ASP A 196 -9.76 -11.70 4.07
CA ASP A 196 -10.55 -10.99 5.07
C ASP A 196 -11.69 -10.21 4.38
N SER A 197 -12.86 -10.14 5.02
CA SER A 197 -14.06 -9.54 4.41
C SER A 197 -13.84 -8.10 3.95
N ASP A 198 -13.01 -7.32 4.65
CA ASP A 198 -12.72 -5.94 4.29
C ASP A 198 -11.83 -5.82 3.04
N CYS A 199 -11.11 -6.90 2.69
CA CYS A 199 -10.23 -6.96 1.53
C CYS A 199 -10.90 -7.57 0.30
N ARG A 200 -12.12 -8.09 0.44
CA ARG A 200 -12.86 -8.67 -0.68
C ARG A 200 -13.40 -7.58 -1.59
N VAL A 201 -13.35 -7.85 -2.89
CA VAL A 201 -14.01 -7.03 -3.90
C VAL A 201 -15.15 -7.84 -4.50
N THR A 202 -16.35 -7.58 -3.99
CA THR A 202 -17.59 -8.30 -4.36
C THR A 202 -18.60 -7.43 -5.06
N ARG A 203 -18.36 -6.12 -5.04
CA ARG A 203 -19.19 -5.07 -5.63
C ARG A 203 -18.32 -4.10 -6.41
N ASP A 204 -18.89 -3.54 -7.47
CA ASP A 204 -18.24 -2.52 -8.27
C ASP A 204 -17.94 -1.29 -7.39
N PRO A 205 -16.68 -0.80 -7.33
CA PRO A 205 -16.31 0.33 -6.47
C PRO A 205 -16.97 1.67 -6.84
N VAL A 206 -17.52 1.79 -8.05
CA VAL A 206 -18.14 3.00 -8.60
C VAL A 206 -19.67 2.91 -8.53
N THR A 207 -20.27 1.82 -9.02
CA THR A 207 -21.73 1.66 -9.09
C THR A 207 -22.32 1.01 -7.84
N ASN A 208 -21.50 0.35 -7.01
CA ASN A 208 -21.91 -0.45 -5.86
C ASN A 208 -22.81 -1.66 -6.21
N GLU A 209 -22.90 -2.01 -7.50
CA GLU A 209 -23.61 -3.21 -7.96
C GLU A 209 -22.80 -4.47 -7.65
N ALA A 210 -23.47 -5.61 -7.50
CA ALA A 210 -22.79 -6.88 -7.27
C ALA A 210 -21.98 -7.28 -8.51
N LEU A 211 -20.72 -7.65 -8.31
CA LEU A 211 -19.87 -8.13 -9.40
C LEU A 211 -20.29 -9.55 -9.81
N PRO A 212 -20.16 -9.89 -11.11
CA PRO A 212 -20.17 -11.28 -11.57
C PRO A 212 -19.13 -12.15 -10.83
N ASP A 213 -19.43 -13.43 -10.64
CA ASP A 213 -18.60 -14.34 -9.83
C ASP A 213 -17.14 -14.47 -10.34
N ASP A 214 -16.93 -14.40 -11.65
CA ASP A 214 -15.61 -14.44 -12.29
C ASP A 214 -14.77 -13.16 -12.06
N GLN A 215 -15.44 -12.05 -11.78
CA GLN A 215 -14.81 -10.75 -11.49
C GLN A 215 -14.55 -10.53 -10.00
N LYS A 216 -15.21 -11.29 -9.13
CA LYS A 216 -15.00 -11.18 -7.68
C LYS A 216 -13.56 -11.51 -7.30
N ILE A 217 -13.06 -10.80 -6.29
CA ILE A 217 -11.76 -11.06 -5.65
C ILE A 217 -12.05 -11.37 -4.19
N GLU A 218 -12.15 -12.65 -3.88
CA GLU A 218 -12.49 -13.13 -2.53
C GLU A 218 -11.56 -14.23 -2.04
N ARG A 219 -10.92 -14.94 -2.97
CA ARG A 219 -10.04 -16.07 -2.71
C ARG A 219 -8.63 -15.75 -3.15
N ASP A 220 -7.67 -16.36 -2.48
CA ASP A 220 -6.24 -16.22 -2.70
C ASP A 220 -5.56 -17.59 -2.58
N ASP A 221 -5.98 -18.53 -3.41
CA ASP A 221 -5.53 -19.92 -3.36
C ASP A 221 -4.01 -20.05 -3.58
N GLY A 222 -3.42 -19.15 -4.37
CA GLY A 222 -1.98 -19.07 -4.62
C GLY A 222 -1.20 -18.16 -3.67
N VAL A 223 -1.86 -17.55 -2.67
CA VAL A 223 -1.25 -16.61 -1.69
C VAL A 223 -0.59 -15.39 -2.36
N VAL A 224 -1.02 -15.02 -3.56
CA VAL A 224 -0.47 -13.90 -4.35
C VAL A 224 -1.03 -12.57 -3.84
N LEU A 225 -2.33 -12.52 -3.55
CA LEU A 225 -2.99 -11.30 -3.11
C LEU A 225 -2.50 -10.87 -1.73
N ARG A 226 -2.36 -11.82 -0.77
CA ARG A 226 -1.82 -11.54 0.56
C ARG A 226 -0.33 -11.17 0.50
N ALA A 227 0.45 -11.77 -0.40
CA ALA A 227 1.83 -11.37 -0.61
C ALA A 227 1.93 -9.91 -1.10
N TRP A 228 1.10 -9.51 -2.06
CA TRP A 228 1.03 -8.12 -2.50
C TRP A 228 0.48 -7.17 -1.43
N GLN A 229 -0.48 -7.60 -0.60
CA GLN A 229 -0.91 -6.83 0.57
C GLN A 229 0.26 -6.58 1.51
N ALA A 230 1.06 -7.60 1.84
CA ALA A 230 2.24 -7.44 2.69
C ALA A 230 3.26 -6.46 2.09
N VAL A 231 3.52 -6.54 0.78
CA VAL A 231 4.37 -5.59 0.06
C VAL A 231 3.83 -4.17 0.18
N LEU A 232 2.54 -3.95 -0.10
CA LEU A 232 1.94 -2.61 0.02
C LEU A 232 1.98 -2.08 1.47
N VAL A 233 1.73 -2.93 2.47
CA VAL A 233 1.84 -2.55 3.88
C VAL A 233 3.26 -2.08 4.21
N TYR A 234 4.26 -2.87 3.80
CA TYR A 234 5.66 -2.51 3.98
C TYR A 234 5.97 -1.16 3.32
N MET A 235 5.61 -1.00 2.04
CA MET A 235 5.95 0.21 1.28
C MET A 235 5.25 1.47 1.79
N LEU A 236 3.97 1.37 2.19
CA LEU A 236 3.19 2.50 2.68
C LEU A 236 3.53 2.90 4.13
N ALA A 237 4.08 1.97 4.91
CA ALA A 237 4.54 2.23 6.29
C ALA A 237 6.02 2.68 6.35
N ASP A 238 6.75 2.59 5.24
CA ASP A 238 8.17 2.97 5.19
C ASP A 238 8.36 4.50 5.21
N PHE A 239 9.47 4.96 5.79
CA PHE A 239 9.81 6.37 5.85
C PHE A 239 9.96 7.01 4.45
N LYS A 240 10.39 6.24 3.43
CA LYS A 240 10.47 6.67 2.03
C LYS A 240 9.11 7.12 1.46
N PHE A 241 8.02 6.58 2.00
CA PHE A 241 6.66 7.00 1.64
C PHE A 241 6.17 8.16 2.51
N LEU A 242 6.46 8.12 3.81
CA LEU A 242 5.89 9.02 4.82
C LEU A 242 6.59 10.38 4.94
N TYR A 243 7.80 10.52 4.37
CA TYR A 243 8.60 11.74 4.40
C TYR A 243 8.83 12.31 2.99
N GLU A 244 8.94 13.63 2.89
CA GLU A 244 9.44 14.37 1.72
C GLU A 244 10.54 15.34 2.18
#